data_AF-A0A2T4C791-F1
#
_entry.id   AF-A0A2T4C791-F1
#
_cell.length_a   1.000
_cell.length_b   1.000
_cell.length_c   1.000
_cell.angle_alpha   90.00
_cell.angle_beta   90.00
_cell.angle_gamma   90.00
#
_symmetry.space_group_name_H-M   'P 1'
#
loop_
_entity.id
_entity.type
_entity.pdbx_description
1 polymer ?
#
loop_
_entity_poly.entity_id
_entity_poly.type
_entity_poly.pdbx_seq_one_letter_code
_entity_poly.pdbx_strand_id
1 'polypeptide(L)'
;MPPRIRLRFTIPSRRLYSAAATAQPLVRVTNLPAAPAGQPSNGHIRILELNRPDARNAISKALLASLRAEIHDVQRQYGPDGEELPAPQRFGGAAGPDEKGPTRALILASAVDTCFCAGADLKERRGFTQEECAYFLGIADRLVEVLPEDERDASSGGSAAADGAKGSNILETARRAALSEAVRLAQEICEGGPVAIRAALQAVAWAREEKENEMYKRVVNTEDRNEALKAFQEKRKPVFKGR
;
A
#
# COMPACT_ATOMS: atom_id res chain seq x y z
N MET A 1 -21.63 -47.09 -63.37
CA MET A 1 -21.45 -46.71 -61.94
C MET A 1 -20.25 -45.78 -61.85
N PRO A 2 -20.37 -44.54 -61.34
CA PRO A 2 -19.22 -43.65 -61.19
C PRO A 2 -18.44 -43.96 -59.89
N PRO A 3 -17.14 -43.62 -59.81
CA PRO A 3 -16.30 -43.94 -58.67
C PRO A 3 -16.54 -42.99 -57.48
N ARG A 4 -16.55 -43.54 -56.26
CA ARG A 4 -16.66 -42.76 -55.00
C ARG A 4 -15.30 -42.18 -54.61
N ILE A 5 -15.17 -40.85 -54.66
CA ILE A 5 -14.02 -40.12 -54.14
C ILE A 5 -14.13 -40.05 -52.61
N ARG A 6 -13.13 -40.57 -51.88
CA ARG A 6 -13.01 -40.41 -50.42
C ARG A 6 -12.23 -39.12 -50.12
N LEU A 7 -12.90 -38.11 -49.58
CA LEU A 7 -12.24 -36.91 -49.03
C LEU A 7 -11.70 -37.24 -47.62
N ARG A 8 -10.38 -37.16 -47.43
CA ARG A 8 -9.74 -37.19 -46.12
C ARG A 8 -9.78 -35.77 -45.54
N PHE A 9 -10.54 -35.57 -44.46
CA PHE A 9 -10.45 -34.34 -43.66
C PHE A 9 -9.30 -34.49 -42.67
N THR A 10 -8.22 -33.74 -42.86
CA THR A 10 -7.19 -33.51 -41.85
C THR A 10 -7.67 -32.40 -40.92
N ILE A 11 -8.04 -32.75 -39.69
CA ILE A 11 -8.32 -31.77 -38.63
C ILE A 11 -6.97 -31.18 -38.19
N PRO A 12 -6.73 -29.86 -38.29
CA PRO A 12 -5.51 -29.29 -37.75
C PRO A 12 -5.57 -29.37 -36.23
N SER A 13 -4.64 -30.11 -35.64
CA SER A 13 -4.40 -30.12 -34.20
C SER A 13 -4.06 -28.70 -33.75
N ARG A 14 -5.04 -27.99 -33.20
CA ARG A 14 -4.79 -26.73 -32.48
C ARG A 14 -3.93 -27.06 -31.27
N ARG A 15 -2.63 -26.79 -31.37
CA ARG A 15 -1.78 -26.65 -30.19
C ARG A 15 -2.33 -25.48 -29.38
N LEU A 16 -3.01 -25.80 -28.28
CA LEU A 16 -3.31 -24.83 -27.24
C LEU A 16 -1.97 -24.45 -26.61
N TYR A 17 -1.40 -23.33 -27.05
CA TYR A 17 -0.31 -22.70 -26.32
C TYR A 17 -0.93 -22.12 -25.05
N SER A 18 -0.77 -22.86 -23.95
CA SER A 18 -0.93 -22.30 -22.61
C SER A 18 0.14 -21.22 -22.43
N ALA A 19 -0.26 -19.94 -22.50
CA ALA A 19 0.60 -18.83 -22.15
C ALA A 19 0.80 -18.80 -20.63
N ALA A 20 1.59 -19.73 -20.12
CA ALA A 20 2.09 -19.69 -18.75
C ALA A 20 3.38 -18.84 -18.71
N ALA A 21 3.23 -17.54 -18.94
CA ALA A 21 4.12 -16.55 -18.34
C ALA A 21 3.33 -15.98 -17.16
N THR A 22 3.48 -16.57 -15.99
CA THR A 22 2.93 -16.02 -14.74
C THR A 22 3.65 -14.70 -14.45
N ALA A 23 3.20 -13.62 -15.10
CA ALA A 23 3.64 -12.27 -14.79
C ALA A 23 3.21 -12.00 -13.35
N GLN A 24 4.20 -11.85 -12.45
CA GLN A 24 3.92 -11.46 -11.08
C GLN A 24 3.22 -10.08 -11.07
N PRO A 25 2.35 -9.81 -10.09
CA PRO A 25 1.67 -8.53 -10.01
C PRO A 25 2.71 -7.40 -9.81
N LEU A 26 2.44 -6.25 -10.43
CA LEU A 26 3.30 -5.05 -10.35
C LEU A 26 3.32 -4.46 -8.93
N VAL A 27 2.28 -4.72 -8.15
CA VAL A 27 2.14 -4.36 -6.73
C VAL A 27 1.74 -5.62 -5.98
N ARG A 28 2.52 -6.01 -4.96
CA ARG A 28 2.12 -7.08 -4.04
C ARG A 28 1.36 -6.45 -2.89
N VAL A 29 0.21 -7.04 -2.54
CA VAL A 29 -0.66 -6.54 -1.48
C VAL A 29 -0.63 -7.51 -0.31
N THR A 30 -0.24 -7.02 0.86
CA THR A 30 -0.22 -7.78 2.11
C THR A 30 -1.07 -7.08 3.16
N ASN A 31 -2.03 -7.78 3.76
CA ASN A 31 -2.90 -7.24 4.80
C ASN A 31 -2.55 -7.88 6.15
N LEU A 32 -1.95 -7.09 7.04
CA LEU A 32 -1.61 -7.48 8.41
C LEU A 32 -2.67 -6.98 9.39
N PRO A 33 -2.99 -7.72 10.46
CA PRO A 33 -3.85 -7.20 11.53
C PRO A 33 -3.30 -5.89 12.09
N ALA A 34 -4.19 -4.92 12.34
CA ALA A 34 -3.83 -3.62 12.91
C ALA A 34 -3.38 -3.74 14.38
N ALA A 35 -3.91 -4.73 15.11
CA ALA A 35 -3.46 -5.08 16.45
C ALA A 35 -2.47 -6.27 16.43
N PRO A 36 -1.56 -6.38 17.43
CA PRO A 36 -0.72 -7.56 17.60
C PRO A 36 -1.53 -8.85 17.73
N ALA A 37 -0.90 -9.98 17.41
CA ALA A 37 -1.53 -11.30 17.50
C ALA A 37 -2.13 -11.55 18.90
N GLY A 38 -3.39 -11.97 18.93
CA GLY A 38 -4.13 -12.25 20.17
C GLY A 38 -4.92 -11.08 20.74
N GLN A 39 -4.89 -9.90 20.12
CA GLN A 39 -5.74 -8.75 20.49
C GLN A 39 -6.87 -8.54 19.47
N PRO A 40 -8.04 -8.06 19.91
CA PRO A 40 -9.12 -7.70 18.98
C PRO A 40 -8.66 -6.55 18.09
N SER A 41 -8.70 -6.76 16.77
CA SER A 41 -8.32 -5.77 15.76
C SER A 41 -9.57 -5.24 15.07
N ASN A 42 -9.69 -3.93 14.92
CA ASN A 42 -10.79 -3.25 14.24
C ASN A 42 -10.41 -2.82 12.81
N GLY A 43 -9.64 -3.66 12.13
CA GLY A 43 -9.08 -3.34 10.82
C GLY A 43 -7.73 -4.00 10.56
N HIS A 44 -7.11 -3.59 9.45
CA HIS A 44 -5.82 -4.09 9.01
C HIS A 44 -4.90 -2.97 8.53
N ILE A 45 -3.60 -3.23 8.56
CA ILE A 45 -2.56 -2.45 7.89
C ILE A 45 -2.38 -3.06 6.50
N ARG A 46 -2.56 -2.25 5.45
CA ARG A 46 -2.34 -2.66 4.06
C ARG A 46 -0.94 -2.26 3.63
N ILE A 47 -0.16 -3.22 3.15
CA ILE A 47 1.19 -3.02 2.63
C ILE A 47 1.14 -3.20 1.12
N LEU A 48 1.54 -2.17 0.38
CA LEU A 48 1.67 -2.18 -1.07
C LEU A 48 3.16 -2.22 -1.41
N GLU A 49 3.63 -3.35 -1.92
CA GLU A 49 5.03 -3.52 -2.30
C GLU A 49 5.21 -3.37 -3.82
N LEU A 50 5.99 -2.39 -4.26
CA LEU A 50 6.37 -2.22 -5.66
C LEU A 50 7.21 -3.42 -6.12
N ASN A 51 6.79 -4.08 -7.20
CA ASN A 51 7.37 -5.36 -7.65
C ASN A 51 7.72 -5.32 -9.15
N ARG A 52 8.68 -4.47 -9.50
CA ARG A 52 9.31 -4.41 -10.84
C ARG A 52 10.84 -4.51 -10.72
N PRO A 53 11.39 -5.67 -10.34
CA PRO A 53 12.84 -5.84 -10.15
C PRO A 53 13.65 -5.46 -11.39
N ASP A 54 13.22 -5.90 -12.58
CA ASP A 54 13.93 -5.65 -13.85
C ASP A 54 13.99 -4.16 -14.24
N ALA A 55 13.07 -3.35 -13.70
CA ALA A 55 12.98 -1.92 -13.93
C ALA A 55 13.34 -1.09 -12.69
N ARG A 56 13.89 -1.70 -11.64
CA ARG A 56 14.20 -1.04 -10.35
C ARG A 56 13.02 -0.23 -9.81
N ASN A 57 11.81 -0.78 -9.90
CA ASN A 57 10.57 -0.11 -9.50
C ASN A 57 10.31 1.25 -10.16
N ALA A 58 10.84 1.48 -11.37
CA ALA A 58 10.54 2.69 -12.10
C ALA A 58 9.01 2.89 -12.24
N ILE A 59 8.56 4.13 -12.23
CA ILE A 59 7.14 4.49 -12.26
C ILE A 59 6.66 4.46 -13.70
N SER A 60 5.97 3.38 -14.07
CA SER A 60 5.29 3.19 -15.36
C SER A 60 3.81 3.56 -15.28
N LYS A 61 3.17 3.80 -16.43
CA LYS A 61 1.70 3.97 -16.52
C LYS A 61 0.96 2.78 -15.88
N ALA A 62 1.43 1.55 -16.12
CA ALA A 62 0.82 0.33 -15.58
C ALA A 62 0.97 0.21 -14.05
N LEU A 63 2.14 0.59 -13.51
CA LEU A 63 2.35 0.61 -12.06
C LEU A 63 1.46 1.66 -11.39
N LEU A 64 1.38 2.86 -11.97
CA LEU A 64 0.49 3.93 -11.48
C LEU A 64 -0.98 3.51 -11.51
N ALA A 65 -1.42 2.84 -12.57
CA ALA A 65 -2.79 2.32 -12.66
C ALA A 65 -3.06 1.29 -11.56
N SER A 66 -2.10 0.39 -11.29
CA SER A 66 -2.21 -0.61 -10.23
C SER A 66 -2.27 0.03 -8.84
N LEU A 67 -1.37 0.96 -8.53
CA LEU A 67 -1.38 1.71 -7.26
C LEU A 67 -2.66 2.52 -7.09
N ARG A 68 -3.14 3.18 -8.15
CA ARG A 68 -4.39 3.94 -8.13
C ARG A 68 -5.59 3.04 -7.83
N ALA A 69 -5.63 1.84 -8.39
CA ALA A 69 -6.70 0.88 -8.10
C ALA A 69 -6.73 0.49 -6.61
N GLU A 70 -5.56 0.24 -6.01
CA GLU A 70 -5.44 -0.06 -4.57
C GLU A 70 -5.81 1.13 -3.69
N ILE A 71 -5.37 2.35 -4.04
CA ILE A 71 -5.74 3.57 -3.31
C ILE A 71 -7.25 3.82 -3.39
N HIS A 72 -7.86 3.65 -4.56
CA HIS A 72 -9.31 3.75 -4.68
C HIS A 72 -10.03 2.67 -3.89
N ASP A 73 -9.47 1.47 -3.76
CA ASP A 73 -10.04 0.43 -2.90
C ASP A 73 -10.04 0.81 -1.43
N VAL A 74 -8.96 1.42 -0.95
CA VAL A 74 -8.90 2.00 0.40
C VAL A 74 -9.90 3.15 0.53
N GLN A 75 -9.94 4.08 -0.43
CA GLN A 75 -10.83 5.23 -0.39
C GLN A 75 -12.31 4.83 -0.34
N ARG A 76 -12.70 3.76 -1.04
CA ARG A 76 -14.09 3.25 -1.05
C ARG A 76 -14.55 2.71 0.31
N GLN A 77 -13.64 2.46 1.25
CA GLN A 77 -13.98 2.04 2.61
C GLN A 77 -14.44 3.23 3.47
N TYR A 78 -14.30 4.46 2.98
CA TYR A 78 -14.57 5.68 3.72
C TYR A 78 -15.46 6.64 2.93
N GLY A 79 -16.34 7.33 3.65
CA GLY A 79 -17.19 8.36 3.07
C GLY A 79 -16.45 9.71 2.91
N PRO A 80 -17.12 10.73 2.35
CA PRO A 80 -16.51 12.02 2.04
C PRO A 80 -15.95 12.74 3.27
N ASP A 81 -16.59 12.56 4.44
CA ASP A 81 -16.07 13.18 5.65
C ASP A 81 -14.99 12.28 6.28
N GLY A 82 -14.85 11.00 5.90
CA GLY A 82 -13.89 10.06 6.49
C GLY A 82 -14.47 9.16 7.59
N GLU A 83 -15.79 9.07 7.65
CA GLU A 83 -16.52 8.02 8.34
C GLU A 83 -16.29 6.68 7.64
N GLU A 84 -16.26 5.61 8.42
CA GLU A 84 -16.11 4.27 7.90
C GLU A 84 -17.44 3.79 7.30
N LEU A 85 -17.41 3.34 6.05
CA LEU A 85 -18.59 2.81 5.37
C LEU A 85 -18.77 1.34 5.72
N PRO A 86 -20.02 0.86 5.90
CA PRO A 86 -20.27 -0.54 6.14
C PRO A 86 -19.71 -1.38 4.97
N ALA A 87 -19.05 -2.48 5.30
CA ALA A 87 -18.52 -3.40 4.29
C ALA A 87 -19.66 -3.82 3.33
N PRO A 88 -19.43 -3.76 2.01
CA PRO A 88 -20.46 -4.12 1.04
C PRO A 88 -20.90 -5.58 1.27
N GLN A 89 -22.20 -5.80 1.44
CA GLN A 89 -22.76 -7.15 1.52
C GLN A 89 -22.58 -7.83 0.15
N ARG A 90 -21.57 -8.70 0.03
CA ARG A 90 -21.39 -9.52 -1.17
C ARG A 90 -22.40 -10.66 -1.12
N PHE A 91 -23.56 -10.48 -1.76
CA PHE A 91 -24.53 -11.56 -1.93
C PHE A 91 -23.98 -12.57 -2.95
N GLY A 92 -23.67 -13.80 -2.53
CA GLY A 92 -23.36 -14.92 -3.44
C GLY A 92 -21.88 -15.26 -3.69
N GLY A 93 -20.93 -14.79 -2.87
CA GLY A 93 -19.53 -15.24 -2.89
C GLY A 93 -19.18 -16.06 -1.64
N ALA A 94 -18.30 -17.07 -1.77
CA ALA A 94 -17.81 -17.86 -0.63
C ALA A 94 -16.98 -17.05 0.39
N ALA A 95 -16.65 -15.79 0.07
CA ALA A 95 -16.06 -14.84 1.01
C ALA A 95 -17.19 -14.08 1.71
N GLY A 96 -17.41 -14.42 2.98
CA GLY A 96 -18.32 -13.68 3.88
C GLY A 96 -17.87 -12.23 4.11
N PRO A 97 -18.41 -11.53 5.13
CA PRO A 97 -17.93 -10.20 5.49
C PRO A 97 -16.40 -10.21 5.68
N ASP A 98 -15.71 -9.18 5.22
CA ASP A 98 -14.25 -9.06 5.30
C ASP A 98 -13.81 -9.13 6.77
N GLU A 99 -13.34 -10.30 7.20
CA GLU A 99 -13.02 -10.60 8.61
C GLU A 99 -11.94 -9.67 9.18
N LYS A 100 -11.17 -9.02 8.30
CA LYS A 100 -10.05 -8.14 8.65
C LYS A 100 -10.47 -6.70 8.92
N GLY A 101 -11.72 -6.30 8.63
CA GLY A 101 -12.17 -4.92 8.78
C GLY A 101 -11.50 -3.92 7.81
N PRO A 102 -11.70 -2.60 7.99
CA PRO A 102 -11.19 -1.56 7.10
C PRO A 102 -9.66 -1.41 7.16
N THR A 103 -9.10 -0.69 6.20
CA THR A 103 -7.67 -0.34 6.17
C THR A 103 -7.41 0.80 7.14
N ARG A 104 -6.72 0.53 8.24
CA ARG A 104 -6.40 1.52 9.30
C ARG A 104 -5.13 2.31 9.01
N ALA A 105 -4.17 1.69 8.32
CA ALA A 105 -2.93 2.32 7.86
C ALA A 105 -2.49 1.71 6.53
N LEU A 106 -1.79 2.50 5.72
CA LEU A 106 -1.25 2.11 4.43
C LEU A 106 0.28 2.27 4.46
N ILE A 107 1.02 1.21 4.13
CA ILE A 107 2.47 1.24 3.99
C ILE A 107 2.80 1.03 2.51
N LEU A 108 3.57 1.96 1.93
CA LEU A 108 4.18 1.78 0.62
C LEU A 108 5.61 1.27 0.80
N ALA A 109 5.91 0.14 0.19
CA ALA A 109 7.18 -0.57 0.35
C ALA A 109 7.71 -1.06 -1.00
N SER A 110 8.89 -1.66 -1.00
CA SER A 110 9.47 -2.32 -2.18
C SER A 110 9.60 -3.82 -1.93
N ALA A 111 9.23 -4.61 -2.94
CA ALA A 111 9.51 -6.04 -2.98
C ALA A 111 10.92 -6.34 -3.54
N VAL A 112 11.69 -5.31 -3.88
CA VAL A 112 13.02 -5.39 -4.50
C VAL A 112 14.08 -4.98 -3.48
N ASP A 113 15.02 -5.86 -3.18
CA ASP A 113 16.02 -5.63 -2.14
C ASP A 113 17.01 -4.51 -2.47
N THR A 114 17.27 -4.27 -3.76
CA THR A 114 18.30 -3.31 -4.19
C THR A 114 17.83 -1.86 -4.26
N CYS A 115 16.52 -1.60 -4.23
CA CYS A 115 15.99 -0.24 -4.39
C CYS A 115 14.53 -0.11 -3.94
N PHE A 116 14.15 1.08 -3.48
CA PHE A 116 12.74 1.43 -3.28
C PHE A 116 12.03 1.73 -4.61
N CYS A 117 12.46 2.79 -5.30
CA CYS A 117 11.94 3.25 -6.58
C CYS A 117 12.99 4.08 -7.31
N ALA A 118 13.29 3.78 -8.58
CA ALA A 118 14.25 4.53 -9.39
C ALA A 118 13.69 5.85 -9.98
N GLY A 119 12.49 6.26 -9.57
CA GLY A 119 11.79 7.41 -10.12
C GLY A 119 11.03 7.06 -11.40
N ALA A 120 10.86 8.02 -12.30
CA ALA A 120 10.07 7.82 -13.51
C ALA A 120 10.69 6.82 -14.50
N ASP A 121 9.87 6.03 -15.18
CA ASP A 121 10.35 5.09 -16.19
C ASP A 121 10.80 5.83 -17.48
N LEU A 122 12.11 6.10 -17.57
CA LEU A 122 12.73 6.80 -18.70
C LEU A 122 12.55 6.07 -20.03
N LYS A 123 12.28 4.76 -20.03
CA LYS A 123 12.04 3.99 -21.27
C LYS A 123 10.66 4.30 -21.84
N GLU A 124 9.66 4.47 -20.97
CA GLU A 124 8.31 4.91 -21.38
C GLU A 124 8.31 6.37 -21.85
N ARG A 125 9.18 7.21 -21.28
CA ARG A 125 9.30 8.64 -21.66
C ARG A 125 9.77 8.89 -23.09
N ARG A 126 10.38 7.91 -23.77
CA ARG A 126 10.78 8.07 -25.18
C ARG A 126 9.60 8.15 -26.15
N GLY A 127 8.38 7.79 -25.71
CA GLY A 127 7.17 7.80 -26.53
C GLY A 127 6.03 8.69 -26.02
N PHE A 128 6.26 9.55 -25.02
CA PHE A 128 5.21 10.42 -24.48
C PHE A 128 4.96 11.63 -25.38
N THR A 129 3.70 12.02 -25.53
CA THR A 129 3.37 13.36 -26.05
C THR A 129 3.64 14.42 -24.97
N GLN A 130 3.69 15.68 -25.36
CA GLN A 130 3.97 16.79 -24.44
C GLN A 130 2.88 16.91 -23.34
N GLU A 131 1.62 16.58 -23.65
CA GLU A 131 0.52 16.57 -22.67
C GLU A 131 0.64 15.44 -21.65
N GLU A 132 1.06 14.24 -22.07
CA GLU A 132 1.25 13.09 -21.18
C GLU A 132 2.40 13.30 -20.19
N CYS A 133 3.47 13.97 -20.63
CA CYS A 133 4.58 14.39 -19.77
C CYS A 133 4.11 15.39 -18.70
N ALA A 134 3.27 16.37 -19.05
CA ALA A 134 2.74 17.35 -18.11
C ALA A 134 1.84 16.71 -17.04
N TYR A 135 0.98 15.76 -17.42
CA TYR A 135 0.16 14.99 -16.48
C TYR A 135 1.01 14.15 -15.51
N PHE A 136 2.11 13.55 -15.99
CA PHE A 136 3.01 12.75 -15.16
C PHE A 136 3.79 13.60 -14.13
N LEU A 137 4.21 14.81 -14.51
CA LEU A 137 4.93 15.73 -13.61
C LEU A 137 4.01 16.36 -12.55
N GLY A 138 2.75 16.66 -12.89
CA GLY A 138 1.78 17.24 -11.95
C GLY A 138 1.33 16.29 -10.82
N ILE A 139 1.56 14.98 -10.95
CA ILE A 139 1.20 13.97 -9.94
C ILE A 139 2.34 13.74 -8.93
N ALA A 140 3.57 14.16 -9.25
CA ALA A 140 4.77 13.86 -8.47
C ALA A 140 5.11 14.90 -7.37
N ASP A 141 4.21 15.85 -7.11
CA ASP A 141 4.53 16.98 -6.21
C ASP A 141 4.15 16.68 -4.76
N ARG A 142 4.98 15.86 -4.11
CA ARG A 142 5.15 15.80 -2.65
C ARG A 142 6.49 15.13 -2.35
N LEU A 143 7.54 15.94 -2.34
CA LEU A 143 8.85 15.54 -1.83
C LEU A 143 8.79 15.54 -0.30
N VAL A 144 9.09 14.41 0.33
CA VAL A 144 9.48 14.38 1.75
C VAL A 144 10.99 14.46 1.77
N GLU A 145 11.51 15.59 2.20
CA GLU A 145 12.95 15.81 2.36
C GLU A 145 13.37 15.18 3.69
N VAL A 146 14.18 14.11 3.62
CA VAL A 146 14.86 13.55 4.79
C VAL A 146 16.20 14.26 4.88
N LEU A 147 16.35 15.15 5.85
CA LEU A 147 17.65 15.73 6.18
C LEU A 147 18.52 14.63 6.80
N PRO A 148 19.73 14.38 6.29
CA PRO A 148 20.65 13.44 6.92
C PRO A 148 21.16 14.02 8.24
N GLU A 149 20.80 13.39 9.35
CA GLU A 149 21.53 13.55 10.60
C GLU A 149 22.72 12.57 10.59
N ASP A 150 23.92 13.14 10.76
CA ASP A 150 25.22 12.54 11.07
C ASP A 150 25.94 11.68 9.99
N GLU A 151 26.51 12.37 8.99
CA GLU A 151 27.72 11.93 8.27
C GLU A 151 28.98 11.99 9.18
N ARG A 152 29.02 11.17 10.23
CA ARG A 152 30.19 11.13 11.14
C ARG A 152 30.88 9.77 11.28
N ASP A 153 30.74 8.86 10.32
CA ASP A 153 31.52 7.61 10.31
C ASP A 153 32.09 7.19 8.94
N ALA A 154 32.02 8.03 7.90
CA ALA A 154 32.46 7.66 6.54
C ALA A 154 33.91 8.09 6.19
N SER A 155 34.80 8.29 7.16
CA SER A 155 36.21 8.61 6.92
C SER A 155 37.16 7.48 7.32
N SER A 156 37.14 6.38 6.55
CA SER A 156 38.40 5.67 6.27
C SER A 156 38.32 4.98 4.90
N GLY A 157 39.18 5.43 3.99
CA GLY A 157 39.20 5.00 2.59
C GLY A 157 39.76 3.60 2.36
N GLY A 158 39.34 3.01 1.24
CA GLY A 158 39.90 1.78 0.70
C GLY A 158 39.21 1.37 -0.60
N SER A 159 39.94 1.51 -1.70
CA SER A 159 39.62 1.26 -3.12
C SER A 159 38.64 0.12 -3.47
N ALA A 160 37.79 0.48 -4.44
CA ALA A 160 37.02 -0.31 -5.39
C ALA A 160 37.51 -1.74 -5.71
N ALA A 161 36.51 -2.58 -5.95
CA ALA A 161 36.52 -3.89 -6.63
C ALA A 161 36.56 -5.14 -5.74
N ALA A 162 35.51 -5.35 -4.92
CA ALA A 162 34.96 -6.69 -4.59
C ALA A 162 33.60 -6.64 -3.83
N ASP A 163 32.62 -5.80 -4.22
CA ASP A 163 31.48 -5.47 -3.34
C ASP A 163 30.08 -5.99 -3.73
N GLY A 164 29.93 -6.73 -4.84
CA GLY A 164 28.60 -7.12 -5.33
C GLY A 164 27.78 -8.02 -4.39
N ALA A 165 28.44 -8.93 -3.65
CA ALA A 165 27.75 -9.88 -2.78
C ALA A 165 27.51 -9.37 -1.35
N LYS A 166 28.39 -8.51 -0.83
CA LYS A 166 28.23 -7.87 0.50
C LYS A 166 27.20 -6.75 0.46
N GLY A 167 27.17 -5.97 -0.62
CA GLY A 167 26.20 -4.89 -0.85
C GLY A 167 24.75 -5.36 -0.98
N SER A 168 24.53 -6.56 -1.55
CA SER A 168 23.17 -7.11 -1.69
C SER A 168 22.56 -7.51 -0.34
N ASN A 169 23.36 -8.07 0.58
CA ASN A 169 22.89 -8.51 1.90
C ASN A 169 22.55 -7.32 2.81
N ILE A 170 23.35 -6.24 2.75
CA ILE A 170 23.08 -5.03 3.55
C ILE A 170 21.81 -4.30 3.09
N LEU A 171 21.55 -4.21 1.79
CA LEU A 171 20.34 -3.55 1.27
C LEU A 171 19.07 -4.38 1.55
N GLU A 172 19.14 -5.70 1.41
CA GLU A 172 18.06 -6.60 1.84
C GLU A 172 17.76 -6.45 3.33
N THR A 173 18.81 -6.44 4.16
CA THR A 173 18.68 -6.28 5.62
C THR A 173 18.08 -4.92 5.97
N ALA A 174 18.56 -3.84 5.35
CA ALA A 174 18.04 -2.49 5.56
C ALA A 174 16.57 -2.38 5.15
N ARG A 175 16.19 -2.95 4.00
CA ARG A 175 14.79 -2.98 3.55
C ARG A 175 13.88 -3.70 4.55
N ARG A 176 14.31 -4.87 5.02
CA ARG A 176 13.55 -5.66 6.02
C ARG A 176 13.42 -4.91 7.34
N ALA A 177 14.49 -4.26 7.80
CA ALA A 177 14.47 -3.46 9.03
C ALA A 177 13.52 -2.27 8.89
N ALA A 178 13.60 -1.51 7.80
CA ALA A 178 12.72 -0.38 7.52
C ALA A 178 11.24 -0.79 7.44
N LEU A 179 10.95 -1.92 6.78
CA LEU A 179 9.58 -2.45 6.72
C LEU A 179 9.08 -2.89 8.09
N SER A 180 9.92 -3.58 8.87
CA SER A 180 9.57 -3.99 10.24
C SER A 180 9.24 -2.78 11.12
N GLU A 181 10.05 -1.72 11.05
CA GLU A 181 9.84 -0.50 11.81
C GLU A 181 8.60 0.27 11.35
N ALA A 182 8.35 0.34 10.05
CA ALA A 182 7.13 0.92 9.50
C ALA A 182 5.86 0.17 9.98
N VAL A 183 5.91 -1.16 10.03
CA VAL A 183 4.80 -1.98 10.57
C VAL A 183 4.62 -1.71 12.06
N ARG A 184 5.71 -1.64 12.83
CA ARG A 184 5.66 -1.33 14.27
C ARG A 184 4.99 0.03 14.52
N LEU A 185 5.43 1.08 13.83
CA LEU A 185 4.84 2.42 13.92
C LEU A 185 3.36 2.42 13.47
N ALA A 186 3.03 1.70 12.39
CA ALA A 186 1.65 1.59 11.94
C ALA A 186 0.75 0.91 12.99
N GLN A 187 1.25 -0.11 13.70
CA GLN A 187 0.53 -0.75 14.80
C GLN A 187 0.31 0.22 15.96
N GLU A 188 1.31 1.00 16.35
CA GLU A 188 1.18 2.04 17.39
C GLU A 188 0.11 3.07 17.03
N ILE A 189 0.11 3.55 15.78
CA ILE A 189 -0.94 4.44 15.28
C ILE A 189 -2.30 3.74 15.36
N CYS A 190 -2.38 2.47 14.99
CA CYS A 190 -3.63 1.71 15.00
C CYS A 190 -4.22 1.47 16.41
N GLU A 191 -3.41 1.57 17.48
CA GLU A 191 -3.89 1.53 18.87
C GLU A 191 -4.84 2.70 19.19
N GLY A 192 -4.70 3.82 18.49
CA GLY A 192 -5.59 4.97 18.66
C GLY A 192 -6.97 4.78 18.02
N GLY A 193 -7.93 5.60 18.46
CA GLY A 193 -9.30 5.60 17.92
C GLY A 193 -9.33 5.93 16.43
N PRO A 194 -9.95 5.09 15.57
CA PRO A 194 -10.00 5.32 14.12
C PRO A 194 -10.51 6.71 13.74
N VAL A 195 -11.62 7.16 14.36
CA VAL A 195 -12.22 8.47 14.09
C VAL A 195 -11.30 9.60 14.54
N ALA A 196 -10.69 9.46 15.72
CA ALA A 196 -9.79 10.47 16.28
C ALA A 196 -8.54 10.68 15.43
N ILE A 197 -7.92 9.60 14.94
CA ILE A 197 -6.72 9.69 14.10
C ILE A 197 -7.02 10.41 12.78
N ARG A 198 -8.13 10.06 12.12
CA ARG A 198 -8.54 10.70 10.86
C ARG A 198 -8.87 12.17 11.07
N ALA A 199 -9.60 12.49 12.13
CA ALA A 199 -9.92 13.86 12.51
C ALA A 199 -8.65 14.68 12.83
N ALA A 200 -7.68 14.09 13.53
CA ALA A 200 -6.39 14.74 13.81
C ALA A 200 -5.62 15.03 12.52
N LEU A 201 -5.57 14.09 11.58
CA LEU A 201 -4.90 14.31 10.28
C LEU A 201 -5.56 15.45 9.49
N GLN A 202 -6.89 15.54 9.51
CA GLN A 202 -7.64 16.65 8.91
C GLN A 202 -7.39 17.98 9.65
N ALA A 203 -7.27 17.99 10.98
CA ALA A 203 -6.96 19.22 11.72
C ALA A 203 -5.56 19.74 11.35
N VAL A 204 -4.55 18.86 11.30
CA VAL A 204 -3.17 19.21 10.95
C VAL A 204 -3.04 19.71 9.50
N ALA A 205 -3.75 19.08 8.56
CA ALA A 205 -3.70 19.46 7.15
C ALA A 205 -4.23 20.88 6.87
N TRP A 206 -5.13 21.39 7.72
CA TRP A 206 -5.68 22.75 7.64
C TRP A 206 -5.50 23.46 8.99
N ALA A 207 -4.26 23.47 9.51
CA ALA A 207 -3.83 23.99 10.81
C ALA A 207 -4.41 25.39 11.17
N ARG A 208 -5.67 25.40 11.59
CA ARG A 208 -6.52 26.56 11.91
C ARG A 208 -7.43 26.15 13.05
N GLU A 209 -7.67 27.08 13.98
CA GLU A 209 -8.47 26.83 15.17
C GLU A 209 -9.90 26.38 14.81
N GLU A 210 -10.51 26.98 13.79
CA GLU A 210 -11.87 26.62 13.37
C GLU A 210 -11.94 25.16 12.91
N LYS A 211 -10.91 24.69 12.19
CA LYS A 211 -10.84 23.31 11.73
C LYS A 211 -10.57 22.36 12.87
N GLU A 212 -9.67 22.70 13.79
CA GLU A 212 -9.41 21.91 15.00
C GLU A 212 -10.69 21.71 15.82
N ASN A 213 -11.45 22.78 16.04
CA ASN A 213 -12.73 22.73 16.74
C ASN A 213 -13.79 21.89 16.00
N GLU A 214 -13.85 21.97 14.67
CA GLU A 214 -14.72 21.12 13.85
C GLU A 214 -14.37 19.64 14.01
N MET A 215 -13.08 19.30 13.94
CA MET A 215 -12.59 17.92 14.09
C MET A 215 -12.79 17.40 15.51
N TYR A 216 -12.57 18.24 16.52
CA TYR A 216 -12.82 17.90 17.92
C TYR A 216 -14.29 17.54 18.18
N LYS A 217 -15.23 18.33 17.65
CA LYS A 217 -16.69 18.05 17.73
C LYS A 217 -17.07 16.70 17.11
N ARG A 218 -16.30 16.24 16.14
CA ARG A 218 -16.54 14.96 15.49
C ARG A 218 -16.11 13.78 16.36
N VAL A 219 -15.02 13.93 17.11
CA VAL A 219 -14.53 12.91 18.04
C VAL A 219 -15.35 12.87 19.33
N VAL A 220 -15.77 14.03 19.84
CA VAL A 220 -16.38 14.12 21.16
C VAL A 220 -17.69 13.34 21.27
N ASN A 221 -18.42 13.11 20.18
CA ASN A 221 -19.71 12.41 20.22
C ASN A 221 -19.63 10.91 19.88
N THR A 222 -18.41 10.35 19.76
CA THR A 222 -18.19 8.94 19.39
C THR A 222 -18.37 7.96 20.56
N GLU A 223 -18.73 6.72 20.24
CA GLU A 223 -18.67 5.60 21.20
C GLU A 223 -17.22 5.37 21.65
N ASP A 224 -16.26 5.53 20.73
CA ASP A 224 -14.83 5.38 21.00
C ASP A 224 -14.33 6.31 22.12
N ARG A 225 -14.80 7.56 22.18
CA ARG A 225 -14.47 8.45 23.32
C ARG A 225 -14.96 7.87 24.65
N ASN A 226 -16.19 7.35 24.69
CA ASN A 226 -16.76 6.79 25.91
C ASN A 226 -16.00 5.54 26.35
N GLU A 227 -15.61 4.69 25.39
CA GLU A 227 -14.77 3.53 25.62
C GLU A 227 -13.38 3.91 26.13
N ALA A 228 -12.76 4.97 25.60
CA ALA A 228 -11.48 5.47 26.10
C ALA A 228 -11.56 5.88 27.58
N LEU A 229 -12.61 6.64 27.95
CA LEU A 229 -12.84 7.06 29.33
C LEU A 229 -13.08 5.86 30.26
N LYS A 230 -13.88 4.89 29.81
CA LYS A 230 -14.16 3.66 30.57
C LYS A 230 -12.90 2.83 30.74
N ALA A 231 -12.15 2.59 29.67
CA ALA A 231 -10.91 1.81 29.70
C ALA A 231 -9.86 2.47 30.60
N PHE A 232 -9.78 3.80 30.61
CA PHE A 232 -8.92 4.56 31.53
C PHE A 232 -9.30 4.35 33.00
N GLN A 233 -10.60 4.43 33.33
CA GLN A 233 -11.10 4.16 34.68
C GLN A 233 -10.81 2.71 35.12
N GLU A 234 -10.98 1.76 34.20
CA GLU A 234 -10.76 0.33 34.42
C GLU A 234 -9.28 -0.09 34.29
N LYS A 235 -8.37 0.85 33.97
CA LYS A 235 -6.93 0.61 33.75
C LYS A 235 -6.62 -0.51 32.75
N ARG A 236 -7.41 -0.60 31.67
CA ARG A 236 -7.21 -1.55 30.58
C ARG A 236 -6.99 -0.83 29.25
N LYS A 237 -6.54 -1.57 28.23
CA LYS A 237 -6.49 -1.03 26.86
C LYS A 237 -7.92 -0.80 26.33
N PRO A 238 -8.18 0.33 25.64
CA PRO A 238 -9.46 0.58 24.99
C PRO A 238 -9.64 -0.32 23.76
N VAL A 239 -10.89 -0.67 23.46
CA VAL A 239 -11.25 -1.42 22.24
C VAL A 239 -12.13 -0.55 21.35
N PHE A 240 -11.47 0.18 20.45
CA PHE A 240 -12.15 1.09 19.54
C PHE A 240 -12.88 0.36 18.41
N LYS A 241 -14.01 0.91 17.96
CA LYS A 241 -14.86 0.37 16.89
C LYS A 241 -15.04 1.32 15.71
N GLY A 242 -14.52 2.54 15.78
CA GLY A 242 -14.57 3.50 14.68
C GLY A 242 -15.91 4.22 14.55
N ARG A 243 -16.66 4.35 15.64
CA ARG A 243 -17.99 4.96 15.71
C ARG A 243 -18.19 5.73 17.01
#